data_AF-A0A553IGV1-F1
#
_entry.id   AF-A0A553IGV1-F1
#
_cell.length_a   1.000
_cell.length_b   1.000
_cell.length_c   1.000
_cell.angle_alpha   90.00
_cell.angle_beta   90.00
_cell.angle_gamma   90.00
#
_symmetry.space_group_name_H-M   'P 1'
#
loop_
_entity.id
_entity.type
_entity.pdbx_description
1 polymer ?
#
loop_
_entity_poly.entity_id
_entity_poly.type
_entity_poly.pdbx_seq_one_letter_code
_entity_poly.pdbx_strand_id
1 'polypeptide(L)'
;MAENGRLLKVLDMTVYPKDDINLTFNEGFNGYLKVDEQFEIEVTGVGRDASSNHYTFSVVDDSVIQMSESGVFNALKVGSTEINILNLDTVVMTYTAIVQDDLSTSRVDQLLELLRDGHNAVATPFTLVTRYETTNEWRDPRHESVNTYLFDDLVIDKDSYPMPDGLKNSGARPSTEFILLHDTANLHIGLMAHGAFFQSAANAVSIHYITGDYGVLQSLAEDRIGWHAGDGTGTSFQWYKTGVMATNNEKPFIDISEDGFFTFNGEKSVVEAPRGLNGEILTRDYFTYLGPTWDIFDGEYVIGRTYLATNQQKRGVIASFGGNRNSVGIEMSINVDGDIVDTVQRTAKLVAYLLEKYDLPNHRVISHNTTDGKGDPYTLHNTVYKGTWYFDRFMEHVEIEREILVNYSDAKITLTSDSDLVSSTGRITRFPDVTTEVKYTITVEIDGVSKSIDLVSVVPGMSTWNQYHGFFTPTQAWAKADYRN
;
A
#
# COMPACT_ATOMS: atom_id res chain seq x y z
N MET A 1 5.62 -48.99 -4.05
CA MET A 1 6.19 -49.96 -5.02
C MET A 1 6.09 -49.34 -6.40
N ALA A 2 7.21 -49.03 -7.04
CA ALA A 2 7.31 -49.08 -8.49
C ALA A 2 8.04 -50.39 -8.78
N GLU A 3 7.31 -51.39 -9.24
CA GLU A 3 7.88 -52.58 -9.85
C GLU A 3 8.45 -52.18 -11.22
N ASN A 4 9.70 -52.57 -11.48
CA ASN A 4 10.39 -52.58 -12.78
C ASN A 4 11.21 -51.36 -13.26
N GLY A 5 11.92 -50.66 -12.38
CA GLY A 5 13.02 -49.76 -12.79
C GLY A 5 14.15 -49.71 -11.77
N ARG A 6 15.35 -50.21 -12.13
CA ARG A 6 16.55 -50.06 -11.29
C ARG A 6 16.93 -48.58 -11.21
N LEU A 7 16.84 -47.98 -10.03
CA LEU A 7 17.47 -46.69 -9.73
C LEU A 7 19.00 -46.87 -9.86
N LEU A 8 19.61 -46.28 -10.89
CA LEU A 8 21.05 -46.49 -11.20
C LEU A 8 21.97 -45.51 -10.45
N LYS A 9 21.50 -44.30 -10.11
CA LYS A 9 22.20 -43.29 -9.29
C LYS A 9 21.25 -42.17 -8.88
N VAL A 10 21.47 -41.57 -7.72
CA VAL A 10 20.87 -40.27 -7.33
C VAL A 10 21.92 -39.19 -7.59
N LEU A 11 21.50 -38.08 -8.19
CA LEU A 11 22.33 -36.89 -8.39
C LEU A 11 21.72 -35.76 -7.56
N ASP A 12 22.45 -35.29 -6.56
CA ASP A 12 22.10 -34.07 -5.85
C ASP A 12 22.72 -32.89 -6.61
N MET A 13 21.89 -31.92 -7.02
CA MET A 13 22.31 -30.72 -7.72
C MET A 13 21.82 -29.50 -6.95
N THR A 14 22.76 -28.65 -6.52
CA THR A 14 22.45 -27.33 -5.95
C THR A 14 22.43 -26.31 -7.08
N VAL A 15 21.27 -25.69 -7.33
CA VAL A 15 21.15 -24.56 -8.24
C VAL A 15 21.26 -23.28 -7.41
N TYR A 16 22.23 -22.43 -7.76
CA TYR A 16 22.39 -21.12 -7.16
C TYR A 16 21.72 -20.06 -8.05
N PRO A 17 21.20 -18.97 -7.49
CA PRO A 17 20.84 -17.81 -8.29
C PRO A 17 22.08 -17.23 -8.96
N LYS A 18 21.88 -16.34 -9.95
CA LYS A 18 22.97 -15.61 -10.58
C LYS A 18 23.67 -14.74 -9.52
N ASP A 19 24.97 -14.57 -9.66
CA ASP A 19 25.73 -13.69 -8.77
C ASP A 19 25.25 -12.24 -8.89
N ASP A 20 24.99 -11.62 -7.75
CA ASP A 20 24.48 -10.26 -7.60
C ASP A 20 24.85 -9.72 -6.21
N ILE A 21 24.54 -8.46 -5.93
CA ILE A 21 24.72 -7.84 -4.62
C ILE A 21 23.45 -7.16 -4.13
N ASN A 22 23.24 -7.18 -2.83
CA ASN A 22 22.22 -6.42 -2.12
C ASN A 22 22.87 -5.24 -1.41
N LEU A 23 22.34 -4.04 -1.63
CA LEU A 23 22.70 -2.85 -0.87
C LEU A 23 21.61 -2.59 0.16
N THR A 24 22.00 -2.52 1.42
CA THR A 24 21.14 -2.10 2.53
C THR A 24 21.72 -0.84 3.16
N PHE A 25 20.84 0.09 3.49
CA PHE A 25 21.20 1.35 4.13
C PHE A 25 20.78 1.33 5.60
N ASN A 26 21.37 2.20 6.42
CA ASN A 26 20.95 2.38 7.81
C ASN A 26 19.48 2.82 7.90
N GLU A 27 18.82 2.44 9.00
CA GLU A 27 17.41 2.78 9.26
C GLU A 27 17.19 4.29 9.18
N GLY A 28 16.13 4.69 8.46
CA GLY A 28 15.78 6.10 8.26
C GLY A 28 16.50 6.79 7.10
N PHE A 29 17.50 6.17 6.47
CA PHE A 29 18.09 6.74 5.25
C PHE A 29 17.09 6.65 4.09
N ASN A 30 16.66 7.80 3.60
CA ASN A 30 15.70 7.90 2.50
C ASN A 30 16.35 8.27 1.17
N GLY A 31 17.68 8.34 1.06
CA GLY A 31 18.39 8.69 -0.19
C GLY A 31 18.75 10.17 -0.31
N TYR A 32 18.19 11.03 0.54
CA TYR A 32 18.57 12.43 0.65
C TYR A 32 19.64 12.63 1.72
N LEU A 33 20.60 13.51 1.44
CA LEU A 33 21.75 13.72 2.32
C LEU A 33 22.14 15.20 2.34
N LYS A 34 22.31 15.76 3.54
CA LYS A 34 22.81 17.13 3.75
C LYS A 34 24.26 17.13 4.23
N VAL A 35 24.90 18.29 4.15
CA VAL A 35 26.22 18.50 4.77
C VAL A 35 26.14 18.18 6.28
N ASP A 36 27.20 17.56 6.80
CA ASP A 36 27.33 17.08 8.18
C ASP A 36 26.45 15.87 8.56
N GLU A 37 25.65 15.34 7.63
CA GLU A 37 24.93 14.07 7.82
C GLU A 37 25.80 12.86 7.46
N GLN A 38 25.39 11.71 7.98
CA GLN A 38 26.04 10.43 7.77
C GLN A 38 25.02 9.39 7.31
N PHE A 39 25.46 8.48 6.44
CA PHE A 39 24.71 7.28 6.09
C PHE A 39 25.64 6.08 5.99
N GLU A 40 25.05 4.88 6.05
CA GLU A 40 25.78 3.62 5.98
C GLU A 40 25.31 2.80 4.78
N ILE A 41 26.23 2.07 4.14
CA ILE A 41 25.95 1.05 3.14
C ILE A 41 26.53 -0.27 3.62
N GLU A 42 25.68 -1.28 3.76
CA GLU A 42 26.07 -2.68 3.88
C GLU A 42 25.84 -3.39 2.55
N VAL A 43 26.81 -4.21 2.13
CA VAL A 43 26.76 -4.99 0.89
C VAL A 43 26.78 -6.47 1.22
N THR A 44 25.74 -7.18 0.79
CA THR A 44 25.68 -8.64 0.89
C THR A 44 25.65 -9.26 -0.49
N GLY A 45 26.55 -10.22 -0.75
CA GLY A 45 26.58 -10.94 -2.01
C GLY A 45 25.53 -12.04 -2.06
N VAL A 46 24.89 -12.22 -3.22
CA VAL A 46 23.89 -13.25 -3.49
C VAL A 46 24.34 -14.10 -4.67
N GLY A 47 24.11 -15.40 -4.63
CA GLY A 47 24.64 -16.33 -5.62
C GLY A 47 25.78 -17.19 -5.08
N ARG A 48 26.33 -18.03 -5.95
CA ARG A 48 27.30 -19.05 -5.55
C ARG A 48 28.61 -18.42 -5.11
N ASP A 49 29.15 -17.53 -5.94
CA ASP A 49 30.47 -16.98 -5.73
C ASP A 49 30.35 -15.66 -4.96
N ALA A 50 29.34 -14.85 -5.29
CA ALA A 50 29.13 -13.54 -4.68
C ALA A 50 28.93 -13.59 -3.15
N SER A 51 28.25 -14.62 -2.64
CA SER A 51 27.97 -14.79 -1.21
C SER A 51 29.23 -15.04 -0.36
N SER A 52 30.34 -15.40 -0.99
CA SER A 52 31.64 -15.60 -0.31
C SER A 52 32.62 -14.45 -0.51
N ASN A 53 32.27 -13.46 -1.33
CA ASN A 53 33.12 -12.30 -1.59
C ASN A 53 33.15 -11.36 -0.38
N HIS A 54 34.26 -10.62 -0.27
CA HIS A 54 34.38 -9.52 0.64
C HIS A 54 34.35 -8.21 -0.16
N TYR A 55 33.35 -7.38 0.10
CA TYR A 55 33.16 -6.12 -0.61
C TYR A 55 33.84 -4.98 0.12
N THR A 56 34.54 -4.13 -0.63
CA THR A 56 35.16 -2.90 -0.13
C THR A 56 34.61 -1.70 -0.90
N PHE A 57 34.90 -0.50 -0.41
CA PHE A 57 34.42 0.74 -1.01
C PHE A 57 35.59 1.67 -1.37
N SER A 58 35.42 2.45 -2.43
CA SER A 58 36.25 3.62 -2.71
C SER A 58 35.38 4.79 -3.15
N VAL A 59 35.66 5.98 -2.63
CA VAL A 59 34.95 7.21 -2.99
C VAL A 59 35.75 7.94 -4.07
N VAL A 60 35.07 8.36 -5.14
CA VAL A 60 35.72 9.02 -6.28
C VAL A 60 36.16 10.45 -5.94
N ASP A 61 35.31 11.24 -5.28
CA ASP A 61 35.61 12.58 -4.76
C ASP A 61 35.38 12.63 -3.24
N ASP A 62 36.46 12.47 -2.49
CA ASP A 62 36.44 12.46 -1.03
C ASP A 62 36.23 13.86 -0.40
N SER A 63 36.20 14.92 -1.23
CA SER A 63 35.87 16.27 -0.78
C SER A 63 34.36 16.52 -0.68
N VAL A 64 33.55 15.67 -1.32
CA VAL A 64 32.07 15.68 -1.26
C VAL A 64 31.58 14.75 -0.16
N ILE A 65 32.05 13.50 -0.17
CA ILE A 65 31.72 12.47 0.82
C ILE A 65 33.00 11.81 1.32
N GLN A 66 33.17 11.68 2.63
CA GLN A 66 34.30 10.96 3.20
C GLN A 66 33.85 9.68 3.90
N MET A 67 34.47 8.56 3.53
CA MET A 67 34.30 7.30 4.25
C MET A 67 35.15 7.31 5.54
N SER A 68 34.51 7.33 6.71
CA SER A 68 35.19 7.32 8.01
C SER A 68 35.58 5.91 8.45
N GLU A 69 34.70 4.95 8.19
CA GLU A 69 34.89 3.53 8.43
C GLU A 69 34.31 2.77 7.23
N SER A 70 34.66 1.49 7.05
CA SER A 70 34.17 0.73 5.90
C SER A 70 32.63 0.72 5.87
N GLY A 71 32.04 1.32 4.83
CA GLY A 71 30.59 1.43 4.67
C GLY A 71 29.95 2.61 5.39
N VAL A 72 30.69 3.44 6.13
CA VAL A 72 30.17 4.62 6.85
C VAL A 72 30.65 5.90 6.17
N PHE A 73 29.72 6.70 5.66
CA PHE A 73 29.99 7.85 4.78
C PHE A 73 29.46 9.16 5.38
N ASN A 74 30.30 10.20 5.40
CA ASN A 74 29.97 11.52 5.96
C ASN A 74 29.93 12.55 4.83
N ALA A 75 28.84 13.32 4.75
CA ALA A 75 28.68 14.40 3.81
C ALA A 75 29.46 15.64 4.23
N LEU A 76 30.38 16.07 3.38
CA LEU A 76 31.26 17.21 3.68
C LEU A 76 30.87 18.47 2.92
N LYS A 77 30.32 18.31 1.70
CA LYS A 77 30.06 19.43 0.81
C LYS A 77 28.97 19.09 -0.19
N VAL A 78 28.12 20.07 -0.48
CA VAL A 78 27.13 20.01 -1.56
C VAL A 78 27.80 19.64 -2.90
N GLY A 79 27.23 18.66 -3.57
CA GLY A 79 27.76 18.05 -4.78
C GLY A 79 27.34 16.58 -4.89
N SER A 80 27.84 15.89 -5.90
CA SER A 80 27.63 14.45 -6.06
C SER A 80 28.96 13.75 -6.26
N THR A 81 29.09 12.55 -5.72
CA THR A 81 30.23 11.66 -5.98
C THR A 81 29.77 10.22 -6.10
N GLU A 82 30.56 9.44 -6.84
CA GLU A 82 30.41 8.00 -6.94
C GLU A 82 31.12 7.30 -5.78
N ILE A 83 30.48 6.25 -5.27
CA ILE A 83 31.02 5.26 -4.34
C ILE A 83 31.10 3.95 -5.12
N ASN A 84 32.33 3.54 -5.43
CA ASN A 84 32.57 2.26 -6.10
C ASN A 84 32.55 1.14 -5.05
N ILE A 85 31.75 0.12 -5.31
CA ILE A 85 31.71 -1.13 -4.55
C ILE A 85 32.58 -2.13 -5.29
N LEU A 86 33.61 -2.66 -4.61
CA LEU A 86 34.62 -3.52 -5.21
C LEU A 86 34.56 -4.92 -4.64
N ASN A 87 34.80 -5.91 -5.50
CA ASN A 87 35.28 -7.22 -5.10
C ASN A 87 36.76 -7.30 -5.48
N LEU A 88 37.64 -7.35 -4.48
CA LEU A 88 39.09 -7.15 -4.67
C LEU A 88 39.35 -5.82 -5.39
N ASP A 89 39.87 -5.86 -6.61
CA ASP A 89 40.19 -4.69 -7.43
C ASP A 89 39.15 -4.40 -8.54
N THR A 90 38.07 -5.18 -8.60
CA THR A 90 37.04 -5.04 -9.64
C THR A 90 35.83 -4.30 -9.09
N VAL A 91 35.45 -3.20 -9.72
CA VAL A 91 34.19 -2.50 -9.44
C VAL A 91 33.03 -3.38 -9.90
N VAL A 92 32.19 -3.78 -8.95
CA VAL A 92 31.01 -4.62 -9.21
C VAL A 92 29.73 -3.79 -9.31
N MET A 93 29.70 -2.61 -8.67
CA MET A 93 28.63 -1.63 -8.75
C MET A 93 29.16 -0.25 -8.36
N THR A 94 28.53 0.79 -8.86
CA THR A 94 28.74 2.17 -8.41
C THR A 94 27.43 2.70 -7.82
N TYR A 95 27.52 3.42 -6.70
CA TYR A 95 26.41 4.15 -6.10
C TYR A 95 26.70 5.65 -6.09
N THR A 96 25.79 6.47 -6.60
CA THR A 96 25.90 7.93 -6.63
C THR A 96 25.33 8.52 -5.34
N ALA A 97 26.19 9.10 -4.51
CA ALA A 97 25.78 9.90 -3.36
C ALA A 97 25.60 11.36 -3.79
N ILE A 98 24.47 11.97 -3.42
CA ILE A 98 24.15 13.38 -3.72
C ILE A 98 23.96 14.13 -2.41
N VAL A 99 24.88 15.05 -2.10
CA VAL A 99 24.78 15.98 -0.99
C VAL A 99 24.12 17.27 -1.47
N GLN A 100 23.02 17.66 -0.85
CA GLN A 100 22.20 18.79 -1.28
C GLN A 100 22.11 19.88 -0.21
N ASP A 101 21.86 21.12 -0.65
CA ASP A 101 21.60 22.25 0.24
C ASP A 101 20.29 22.06 1.01
N ASP A 102 20.14 22.76 2.12
CA ASP A 102 18.86 22.84 2.82
C ASP A 102 17.77 23.43 1.91
N LEU A 103 16.63 22.76 1.88
CA LEU A 103 15.40 23.29 1.32
C LEU A 103 14.91 24.45 2.20
N SER A 104 14.57 25.58 1.59
CA SER A 104 14.11 26.76 2.35
C SER A 104 12.65 26.61 2.79
N THR A 105 12.11 27.61 3.49
CA THR A 105 10.69 27.64 3.89
C THR A 105 9.74 28.09 2.76
N SER A 106 10.23 28.21 1.53
CA SER A 106 9.37 28.53 0.38
C SER A 106 8.42 27.37 0.07
N ARG A 107 7.22 27.68 -0.43
CA ARG A 107 6.19 26.66 -0.72
C ARG A 107 6.67 25.59 -1.72
N VAL A 108 7.45 25.97 -2.72
CA VAL A 108 8.06 25.02 -3.68
C VAL A 108 9.04 24.07 -2.96
N ASP A 109 9.84 24.60 -2.04
CA ASP A 109 10.80 23.80 -1.28
C ASP A 109 10.11 22.87 -0.27
N GLN A 110 9.01 23.32 0.36
CA GLN A 110 8.19 22.48 1.24
C GLN A 110 7.56 21.29 0.47
N LEU A 111 7.13 21.50 -0.77
CA LEU A 111 6.65 20.41 -1.62
C LEU A 111 7.78 19.47 -2.07
N LEU A 112 8.96 20.02 -2.41
CA LEU A 112 10.13 19.18 -2.70
C LEU A 112 10.56 18.36 -1.49
N GLU A 113 10.46 18.92 -0.28
CA GLU A 113 10.70 18.23 0.99
C GLU A 113 9.71 17.08 1.20
N LEU A 114 8.42 17.30 0.96
CA LEU A 114 7.41 16.24 1.04
C LEU A 114 7.67 15.11 0.02
N LEU A 115 8.00 15.45 -1.23
CA LEU A 115 8.31 14.48 -2.28
C LEU A 115 9.63 13.75 -2.02
N ARG A 116 10.63 14.44 -1.45
CA ARG A 116 11.88 13.85 -0.95
C ARG A 116 11.59 12.83 0.15
N ASP A 117 10.74 13.16 1.11
CA ASP A 117 10.41 12.25 2.21
C ASP A 117 9.64 11.01 1.74
N GLY A 118 8.90 11.15 0.62
CA GLY A 118 8.27 10.03 -0.08
C GLY A 118 9.22 9.15 -0.90
N HIS A 119 10.51 9.49 -1.02
CA HIS A 119 11.50 8.75 -1.81
C HIS A 119 11.85 7.39 -1.20
N ASN A 120 11.93 6.37 -2.06
CA ASN A 120 12.42 5.05 -1.70
C ASN A 120 13.89 4.90 -2.15
N ALA A 121 14.84 5.06 -1.24
CA ALA A 121 16.28 4.84 -1.49
C ALA A 121 16.58 3.44 -2.05
N VAL A 122 15.80 2.46 -1.63
CA VAL A 122 15.71 1.14 -2.27
C VAL A 122 14.30 0.99 -2.77
N ALA A 123 14.11 0.79 -4.08
CA ALA A 123 12.84 0.34 -4.62
C ALA A 123 12.64 -1.11 -4.18
N THR A 124 12.13 -1.33 -2.97
CA THR A 124 12.04 -2.64 -2.33
C THR A 124 11.24 -3.60 -3.20
N PRO A 125 11.77 -4.79 -3.56
CA PRO A 125 10.98 -5.85 -4.15
C PRO A 125 10.07 -6.45 -3.08
N PHE A 126 8.82 -6.70 -3.45
CA PHE A 126 7.85 -7.37 -2.60
C PHE A 126 6.93 -8.25 -3.45
N THR A 127 6.15 -9.09 -2.80
CA THR A 127 5.23 -10.01 -3.48
C THR A 127 3.82 -9.78 -2.99
N LEU A 128 2.97 -9.22 -3.85
CA LEU A 128 1.57 -9.00 -3.52
C LEU A 128 0.80 -10.31 -3.58
N VAL A 129 -0.04 -10.54 -2.57
CA VAL A 129 -1.00 -11.64 -2.55
C VAL A 129 -2.31 -11.12 -3.11
N THR A 130 -2.52 -11.26 -4.42
CA THR A 130 -3.68 -10.64 -5.07
C THR A 130 -4.93 -11.50 -5.02
N ARG A 131 -4.80 -12.82 -4.85
CA ARG A 131 -5.96 -13.71 -4.73
C ARG A 131 -5.66 -14.88 -3.81
N TYR A 132 -6.61 -15.19 -2.94
CA TYR A 132 -6.55 -16.36 -2.09
C TYR A 132 -7.81 -17.22 -2.25
N GLU A 133 -7.59 -18.51 -2.42
CA GLU A 133 -8.57 -19.57 -2.32
C GLU A 133 -8.09 -20.54 -1.22
N THR A 134 -9.00 -21.33 -0.65
CA THR A 134 -8.70 -22.27 0.45
C THR A 134 -7.49 -23.18 0.19
N THR A 135 -7.18 -23.47 -1.09
CA THR A 135 -6.06 -24.34 -1.48
C THR A 135 -4.97 -23.64 -2.29
N ASN A 136 -5.20 -22.40 -2.75
CA ASN A 136 -4.31 -21.73 -3.69
C ASN A 136 -4.20 -20.24 -3.37
N GLU A 137 -2.99 -19.71 -3.41
CA GLU A 137 -2.70 -18.28 -3.33
C GLU A 137 -2.00 -17.83 -4.61
N TRP A 138 -2.48 -16.75 -5.24
CA TRP A 138 -1.77 -16.09 -6.32
C TRP A 138 -0.86 -15.00 -5.77
N ARG A 139 0.36 -15.02 -6.27
CA ARG A 139 1.41 -14.10 -5.89
C ARG A 139 1.93 -13.35 -7.10
N ASP A 140 2.05 -12.03 -6.94
CA ASP A 140 2.53 -11.11 -7.96
C ASP A 140 3.76 -10.35 -7.45
N PRO A 141 4.99 -10.78 -7.80
CA PRO A 141 6.19 -10.04 -7.45
C PRO A 141 6.21 -8.70 -8.17
N ARG A 142 6.61 -7.64 -7.47
CA ARG A 142 6.74 -6.27 -7.99
C ARG A 142 7.85 -5.53 -7.23
N HIS A 143 8.36 -4.46 -7.83
CA HIS A 143 9.09 -3.43 -7.09
C HIS A 143 8.15 -2.29 -6.76
N GLU A 144 8.35 -1.68 -5.59
CA GLU A 144 7.70 -0.41 -5.30
C GLU A 144 8.17 0.66 -6.28
N SER A 145 7.42 1.75 -6.36
CA SER A 145 7.80 2.92 -7.14
C SER A 145 9.00 3.61 -6.51
N VAL A 146 9.74 4.41 -7.26
CA VAL A 146 10.85 5.19 -6.68
C VAL A 146 10.38 6.24 -5.67
N ASN A 147 9.07 6.54 -5.67
CA ASN A 147 8.42 7.45 -4.74
C ASN A 147 7.04 6.95 -4.30
N THR A 148 6.62 7.35 -3.11
CA THR A 148 5.31 7.09 -2.53
C THR A 148 4.20 7.86 -3.27
N TYR A 149 4.49 9.05 -3.80
CA TYR A 149 3.59 9.83 -4.67
C TYR A 149 3.51 9.25 -6.08
N LEU A 150 2.31 9.21 -6.67
CA LEU A 150 2.13 8.84 -8.08
C LEU A 150 2.23 10.08 -8.97
N PHE A 151 3.24 10.12 -9.84
CA PHE A 151 3.45 11.21 -10.82
C PHE A 151 2.53 11.08 -12.03
N ASP A 152 1.23 11.07 -11.76
CA ASP A 152 0.19 11.00 -12.77
C ASP A 152 -1.06 11.77 -12.30
N ASP A 153 -1.83 12.28 -13.25
CA ASP A 153 -3.04 13.02 -12.95
C ASP A 153 -4.18 12.06 -12.57
N LEU A 154 -5.02 12.49 -11.62
CA LEU A 154 -6.26 11.76 -11.34
C LEU A 154 -7.29 12.04 -12.44
N VAL A 155 -7.39 11.12 -13.39
CA VAL A 155 -8.42 11.15 -14.45
C VAL A 155 -9.52 10.15 -14.12
N ILE A 156 -10.74 10.66 -13.90
CA ILE A 156 -11.95 9.86 -13.64
C ILE A 156 -12.83 9.90 -14.89
N ASP A 157 -12.97 8.77 -15.56
CA ASP A 157 -13.91 8.58 -16.66
C ASP A 157 -15.30 8.22 -16.11
N LYS A 158 -16.26 9.11 -16.35
CA LYS A 158 -17.66 8.98 -15.91
C LYS A 158 -18.61 8.57 -17.04
N ASP A 159 -18.09 8.49 -18.26
CA ASP A 159 -18.89 8.45 -19.48
C ASP A 159 -18.85 7.08 -20.15
N SER A 160 -17.75 6.32 -20.02
CA SER A 160 -17.60 5.03 -20.70
C SER A 160 -18.50 3.93 -20.14
N TYR A 161 -18.67 3.85 -18.82
CA TYR A 161 -19.43 2.77 -18.16
C TYR A 161 -20.37 3.21 -17.04
N PRO A 162 -21.20 4.26 -17.24
CA PRO A 162 -22.18 4.64 -16.25
C PRO A 162 -23.21 3.53 -16.07
N MET A 163 -23.55 3.25 -14.82
CA MET A 163 -24.63 2.35 -14.46
C MET A 163 -25.98 2.98 -14.86
N PRO A 164 -26.91 2.23 -15.48
CA PRO A 164 -28.21 2.78 -15.84
C PRO A 164 -29.02 3.23 -14.62
N ASP A 165 -29.73 4.36 -14.76
CA ASP A 165 -30.58 4.92 -13.72
C ASP A 165 -31.60 3.91 -13.18
N GLY A 166 -31.81 3.93 -11.86
CA GLY A 166 -32.81 3.12 -11.19
C GLY A 166 -32.46 1.63 -11.04
N LEU A 167 -31.29 1.18 -11.51
CA LEU A 167 -30.83 -0.19 -11.34
C LEU A 167 -29.78 -0.31 -10.24
N LYS A 168 -29.77 -1.47 -9.57
CA LYS A 168 -28.69 -1.94 -8.68
C LYS A 168 -28.27 -0.91 -7.62
N ASN A 169 -29.24 -0.17 -7.09
CA ASN A 169 -29.05 0.74 -5.98
C ASN A 169 -30.30 0.74 -5.09
N SER A 170 -30.17 1.19 -3.84
CA SER A 170 -31.30 1.33 -2.92
C SER A 170 -31.72 2.79 -2.70
N GLY A 171 -31.63 3.62 -3.74
CA GLY A 171 -32.00 5.03 -3.69
C GLY A 171 -30.86 5.94 -3.25
N ALA A 172 -31.22 7.13 -2.77
CA ALA A 172 -30.27 8.16 -2.39
C ALA A 172 -29.47 7.76 -1.13
N ARG A 173 -28.17 8.04 -1.15
CA ARG A 173 -27.28 7.85 -0.01
C ARG A 173 -27.56 8.95 1.03
N PRO A 174 -27.88 8.59 2.30
CA PRO A 174 -28.22 9.57 3.34
C PRO A 174 -27.03 10.45 3.76
N SER A 175 -25.83 9.88 3.86
CA SER A 175 -24.57 10.58 4.11
C SER A 175 -23.40 9.74 3.60
N THR A 176 -22.25 10.37 3.36
CA THR A 176 -20.99 9.66 3.13
C THR A 176 -20.21 9.65 4.43
N GLU A 177 -20.02 8.48 5.02
CA GLU A 177 -19.26 8.28 6.25
C GLU A 177 -17.92 7.59 5.99
N PHE A 178 -17.82 6.81 4.91
CA PHE A 178 -16.66 5.96 4.67
C PHE A 178 -16.25 5.92 3.19
N ILE A 179 -14.98 5.64 2.95
CA ILE A 179 -14.46 5.16 1.67
C ILE A 179 -14.14 3.68 1.85
N LEU A 180 -14.76 2.80 1.07
CA LEU A 180 -14.69 1.35 1.29
C LEU A 180 -13.95 0.68 0.13
N LEU A 181 -12.82 0.06 0.45
CA LEU A 181 -11.94 -0.63 -0.50
C LEU A 181 -12.34 -2.09 -0.72
N HIS A 182 -12.28 -2.51 -1.97
CA HIS A 182 -12.35 -3.89 -2.45
C HIS A 182 -11.21 -4.17 -3.43
N ASP A 183 -10.93 -5.44 -3.67
CA ASP A 183 -10.31 -5.88 -4.91
C ASP A 183 -11.19 -6.88 -5.65
N THR A 184 -10.99 -6.91 -6.97
CA THR A 184 -11.93 -7.58 -7.89
C THR A 184 -11.91 -9.10 -7.74
N ALA A 185 -10.94 -9.65 -6.99
CA ALA A 185 -10.63 -11.08 -6.91
C ALA A 185 -10.53 -11.77 -8.28
N ASN A 186 -10.29 -11.02 -9.35
CA ASN A 186 -10.33 -11.48 -10.73
C ASN A 186 -8.98 -11.21 -11.43
N LEU A 187 -8.23 -12.29 -11.61
CA LEU A 187 -6.89 -12.28 -12.20
C LEU A 187 -6.89 -12.12 -13.73
N HIS A 188 -8.05 -12.12 -14.39
CA HIS A 188 -8.13 -12.28 -15.85
C HIS A 188 -8.56 -11.03 -16.62
N ILE A 189 -9.29 -10.11 -15.98
CA ILE A 189 -9.87 -8.96 -16.68
C ILE A 189 -9.53 -7.67 -15.95
N GLY A 190 -9.12 -6.65 -16.68
CA GLY A 190 -8.74 -5.35 -16.12
C GLY A 190 -9.87 -4.32 -16.08
N LEU A 191 -9.47 -3.06 -15.93
CA LEU A 191 -10.34 -1.89 -15.69
C LEU A 191 -11.57 -1.82 -16.60
N MET A 192 -11.39 -1.80 -17.93
CA MET A 192 -12.49 -1.61 -18.88
C MET A 192 -13.50 -2.77 -18.86
N ALA A 193 -13.01 -3.99 -18.67
CA ALA A 193 -13.87 -5.17 -18.59
C ALA A 193 -14.67 -5.19 -17.29
N HIS A 194 -14.09 -4.74 -16.17
CA HIS A 194 -14.83 -4.51 -14.93
C HIS A 194 -15.85 -3.36 -15.06
N GLY A 195 -15.52 -2.30 -15.81
CA GLY A 195 -16.50 -1.27 -16.20
C GLY A 195 -17.74 -1.87 -16.87
N ALA A 196 -17.53 -2.72 -17.89
CA ALA A 196 -18.62 -3.43 -18.55
C ALA A 196 -19.38 -4.40 -17.62
N PHE A 197 -18.67 -5.08 -16.71
CA PHE A 197 -19.27 -5.94 -15.69
C PHE A 197 -20.23 -5.16 -14.78
N PHE A 198 -19.79 -4.04 -14.19
CA PHE A 198 -20.62 -3.25 -13.29
C PHE A 198 -21.73 -2.49 -14.01
N GLN A 199 -21.55 -2.14 -15.29
CA GLN A 199 -22.62 -1.58 -16.11
C GLN A 199 -23.75 -2.60 -16.36
N SER A 200 -23.41 -3.88 -16.61
CA SER A 200 -24.37 -4.93 -16.96
C SER A 200 -25.50 -5.11 -15.94
N ALA A 201 -26.75 -5.05 -16.39
CA ALA A 201 -27.93 -5.27 -15.55
C ALA A 201 -28.10 -6.73 -15.09
N ALA A 202 -27.34 -7.68 -15.67
CA ALA A 202 -27.39 -9.09 -15.29
C ALA A 202 -26.66 -9.38 -13.97
N ASN A 203 -25.78 -8.48 -13.52
CA ASN A 203 -25.03 -8.64 -12.27
C ASN A 203 -25.79 -8.01 -11.11
N ALA A 204 -25.80 -8.67 -9.96
CA ALA A 204 -26.59 -8.26 -8.79
C ALA A 204 -25.83 -7.34 -7.81
N VAL A 205 -24.69 -6.80 -8.21
CA VAL A 205 -23.80 -5.96 -7.39
C VAL A 205 -23.52 -4.64 -8.11
N SER A 206 -23.10 -3.63 -7.36
CA SER A 206 -22.75 -2.31 -7.90
C SER A 206 -21.64 -1.66 -7.09
N ILE A 207 -20.77 -0.92 -7.76
CA ILE A 207 -19.66 -0.20 -7.14
C ILE A 207 -19.61 1.24 -7.67
N HIS A 208 -19.11 2.20 -6.89
CA HIS A 208 -18.97 3.58 -7.35
C HIS A 208 -17.79 3.74 -8.29
N TYR A 209 -16.65 3.13 -7.95
CA TYR A 209 -15.41 3.32 -8.70
C TYR A 209 -14.70 2.00 -9.05
N ILE A 210 -14.26 1.95 -10.31
CA ILE A 210 -13.28 1.09 -10.98
C ILE A 210 -11.86 1.63 -10.89
N THR A 211 -10.86 1.04 -10.25
CA THR A 211 -9.44 1.45 -10.46
C THR A 211 -8.62 0.38 -11.16
N GLY A 212 -7.70 0.81 -12.02
CA GLY A 212 -6.72 -0.03 -12.70
C GLY A 212 -5.42 0.74 -12.96
N ASP A 213 -4.47 0.09 -13.60
CA ASP A 213 -3.08 0.55 -13.79
C ASP A 213 -2.89 1.67 -14.83
N TYR A 214 -3.99 2.17 -15.40
CA TYR A 214 -3.97 3.29 -16.36
C TYR A 214 -5.17 4.23 -16.21
N GLY A 215 -6.04 4.05 -15.21
CA GLY A 215 -7.20 4.92 -15.08
C GLY A 215 -8.19 4.56 -13.99
N VAL A 216 -9.22 5.40 -13.89
CA VAL A 216 -10.33 5.26 -12.96
C VAL A 216 -11.65 5.40 -13.71
N LEU A 217 -12.57 4.46 -13.51
CA LEU A 217 -13.93 4.51 -14.03
C LEU A 217 -14.91 4.83 -12.89
N GLN A 218 -15.83 5.77 -13.08
CA GLN A 218 -17.01 5.90 -12.22
C GLN A 218 -18.15 5.08 -12.82
N SER A 219 -18.62 4.05 -12.11
CA SER A 219 -19.78 3.26 -12.57
C SER A 219 -21.08 3.73 -11.93
N LEU A 220 -21.14 3.83 -10.60
CA LEU A 220 -22.32 4.32 -9.89
C LEU A 220 -22.11 5.76 -9.41
N ALA A 221 -23.13 6.60 -9.61
CA ALA A 221 -23.18 7.94 -9.02
C ALA A 221 -23.03 7.88 -7.50
N GLU A 222 -22.15 8.73 -6.96
CA GLU A 222 -21.84 8.72 -5.53
C GLU A 222 -23.05 9.03 -4.64
N ASP A 223 -24.05 9.78 -5.12
CA ASP A 223 -25.26 10.07 -4.34
C ASP A 223 -26.19 8.85 -4.16
N ARG A 224 -25.80 7.66 -4.61
CA ARG A 224 -26.58 6.42 -4.54
C ARG A 224 -25.97 5.37 -3.63
N ILE A 225 -26.86 4.60 -3.00
CA ILE A 225 -26.52 3.42 -2.21
C ILE A 225 -26.16 2.27 -3.15
N GLY A 226 -24.89 1.86 -3.15
CA GLY A 226 -24.42 0.68 -3.87
C GLY A 226 -24.61 -0.62 -3.08
N TRP A 227 -24.58 -1.76 -3.78
CA TRP A 227 -24.62 -3.11 -3.21
C TRP A 227 -23.25 -3.79 -3.36
N HIS A 228 -22.35 -3.54 -2.41
CA HIS A 228 -20.98 -4.04 -2.43
C HIS A 228 -20.44 -4.51 -1.08
N ALA A 229 -21.01 -4.11 0.06
CA ALA A 229 -20.34 -4.23 1.38
C ALA A 229 -20.83 -5.38 2.29
N GLY A 230 -21.80 -6.19 1.83
CA GLY A 230 -22.28 -7.34 2.61
C GLY A 230 -23.14 -7.04 3.87
N ASP A 231 -23.25 -5.79 4.31
CA ASP A 231 -24.00 -5.37 5.51
C ASP A 231 -25.50 -5.06 5.27
N GLY A 232 -25.98 -5.30 4.04
CA GLY A 232 -27.36 -5.07 3.61
C GLY A 232 -27.77 -3.59 3.54
N THR A 233 -29.04 -3.35 3.21
CA THR A 233 -29.60 -1.98 3.07
C THR A 233 -30.81 -1.72 3.97
N GLY A 234 -31.24 -2.70 4.76
CA GLY A 234 -32.39 -2.58 5.65
C GLY A 234 -32.13 -1.82 6.96
N THR A 235 -30.86 -1.73 7.38
CA THR A 235 -30.47 -1.14 8.66
C THR A 235 -29.72 0.16 8.43
N SER A 236 -30.16 1.24 9.08
CA SER A 236 -29.44 2.52 9.05
C SER A 236 -28.20 2.48 9.94
N PHE A 237 -27.11 3.05 9.43
CA PHE A 237 -25.93 3.39 10.21
C PHE A 237 -26.23 4.52 11.21
N GLN A 238 -25.51 4.51 12.34
CA GLN A 238 -25.54 5.58 13.33
C GLN A 238 -24.26 5.55 14.17
N TRP A 239 -23.85 6.72 14.65
CA TRP A 239 -22.80 6.89 15.63
C TRP A 239 -23.38 6.83 17.04
N TYR A 240 -22.75 6.05 17.93
CA TYR A 240 -23.11 5.98 19.34
C TYR A 240 -22.04 6.65 20.20
N LYS A 241 -22.50 7.56 21.05
CA LYS A 241 -21.70 8.17 22.12
C LYS A 241 -21.22 7.12 23.11
N THR A 242 -19.91 7.07 23.34
CA THR A 242 -19.29 6.05 24.19
C THR A 242 -19.27 6.44 25.67
N GLY A 243 -19.41 7.73 25.98
CA GLY A 243 -19.19 8.27 27.31
C GLY A 243 -17.71 8.39 27.70
N VAL A 244 -16.77 8.03 26.81
CA VAL A 244 -15.33 8.11 27.03
C VAL A 244 -14.76 9.30 26.28
N MET A 245 -14.05 10.19 26.97
CA MET A 245 -13.43 11.36 26.36
C MET A 245 -12.11 11.02 25.69
N ALA A 246 -11.88 11.57 24.50
CA ALA A 246 -10.62 11.43 23.80
C ALA A 246 -9.53 12.33 24.41
N THR A 247 -8.31 11.81 24.47
CA THR A 247 -7.13 12.54 24.96
C THR A 247 -6.33 13.18 23.82
N ASN A 248 -6.49 12.67 22.60
CA ASN A 248 -5.89 13.13 21.36
C ASN A 248 -6.73 12.59 20.18
N ASN A 249 -6.29 12.86 18.95
CA ASN A 249 -6.94 12.37 17.73
C ASN A 249 -6.35 11.05 17.21
N GLU A 250 -5.52 10.37 18.01
CA GLU A 250 -4.89 9.12 17.62
C GLU A 250 -5.90 7.97 17.62
N LYS A 251 -5.58 6.90 16.87
CA LYS A 251 -6.38 5.67 16.87
C LYS A 251 -6.47 5.10 18.29
N PRO A 252 -7.68 4.96 18.89
CA PRO A 252 -7.81 4.39 20.22
C PRO A 252 -7.55 2.89 20.20
N PHE A 253 -7.00 2.38 21.30
CA PHE A 253 -7.03 0.96 21.58
C PHE A 253 -8.44 0.58 22.05
N ILE A 254 -9.22 -0.05 21.18
CA ILE A 254 -10.59 -0.49 21.48
C ILE A 254 -10.55 -1.92 22.04
N ASP A 255 -11.26 -2.25 23.11
CA ASP A 255 -11.40 -3.65 23.57
C ASP A 255 -12.82 -3.94 24.05
N ILE A 256 -13.06 -5.11 24.65
CA ILE A 256 -14.31 -5.48 25.31
C ILE A 256 -14.02 -5.76 26.79
N SER A 257 -14.76 -5.12 27.69
CA SER A 257 -14.69 -5.34 29.13
C SER A 257 -15.26 -6.70 29.54
N GLU A 258 -14.96 -7.16 30.76
CA GLU A 258 -15.47 -8.43 31.29
C GLU A 258 -17.01 -8.54 31.31
N ASP A 259 -17.73 -7.42 31.39
CA ASP A 259 -19.19 -7.34 31.33
C ASP A 259 -19.75 -7.10 29.90
N GLY A 260 -18.89 -6.99 28.89
CA GLY A 260 -19.24 -6.97 27.47
C GLY A 260 -19.49 -5.61 26.84
N PHE A 261 -18.96 -4.54 27.43
CA PHE A 261 -19.00 -3.20 26.87
C PHE A 261 -17.72 -2.90 26.13
N PHE A 262 -17.78 -2.08 25.08
CA PHE A 262 -16.56 -1.59 24.45
C PHE A 262 -15.74 -0.78 25.46
N THR A 263 -14.41 -0.85 25.36
CA THR A 263 -13.50 0.03 26.08
C THR A 263 -12.69 0.85 25.08
N PHE A 264 -12.26 2.04 25.48
CA PHE A 264 -11.40 2.93 24.70
C PHE A 264 -10.21 3.29 25.57
N ASN A 265 -9.01 2.88 25.15
CA ASN A 265 -7.76 3.04 25.92
C ASN A 265 -7.88 2.49 27.37
N GLY A 266 -8.61 1.38 27.54
CA GLY A 266 -8.85 0.74 28.83
C GLY A 266 -10.02 1.33 29.65
N GLU A 267 -10.59 2.46 29.24
CA GLU A 267 -11.77 3.03 29.91
C GLU A 267 -13.07 2.44 29.34
N LYS A 268 -13.96 1.99 30.21
CA LYS A 268 -15.21 1.33 29.81
C LYS A 268 -16.23 2.33 29.29
N SER A 269 -16.78 2.05 28.11
CA SER A 269 -17.87 2.83 27.50
C SER A 269 -19.25 2.41 27.99
N VAL A 270 -20.28 3.17 27.59
CA VAL A 270 -21.70 2.83 27.78
C VAL A 270 -22.28 1.97 26.65
N VAL A 271 -21.49 1.64 25.63
CA VAL A 271 -21.96 0.91 24.44
C VAL A 271 -21.62 -0.57 24.57
N GLU A 272 -22.65 -1.41 24.60
CA GLU A 272 -22.49 -2.87 24.64
C GLU A 272 -21.99 -3.41 23.29
N ALA A 273 -21.01 -4.30 23.33
CA ALA A 273 -20.53 -5.00 22.14
C ALA A 273 -21.52 -6.10 21.70
N PRO A 274 -21.61 -6.43 20.40
CA PRO A 274 -22.44 -7.55 19.95
C PRO A 274 -22.07 -8.85 20.69
N ARG A 275 -23.10 -9.56 21.14
CA ARG A 275 -22.96 -10.90 21.76
C ARG A 275 -22.74 -11.95 20.67
N GLY A 276 -22.12 -13.06 21.06
CA GLY A 276 -21.96 -14.23 20.19
C GLY A 276 -23.26 -14.98 19.91
N LEU A 277 -23.15 -16.05 19.12
CA LEU A 277 -24.32 -16.82 18.63
C LEU A 277 -25.15 -17.46 19.77
N ASN A 278 -24.54 -17.67 20.94
CA ASN A 278 -25.19 -18.25 22.11
C ASN A 278 -25.39 -17.21 23.23
N GLY A 279 -25.26 -15.91 22.93
CA GLY A 279 -25.38 -14.81 23.89
C GLY A 279 -24.14 -14.59 24.75
N GLU A 280 -23.02 -15.24 24.42
CA GLU A 280 -21.75 -15.10 25.14
C GLU A 280 -21.10 -13.72 24.91
N ILE A 281 -20.29 -13.30 25.88
CA ILE A 281 -19.44 -12.12 25.78
C ILE A 281 -18.27 -12.46 24.86
N LEU A 282 -18.10 -11.67 23.80
CA LEU A 282 -16.99 -11.82 22.88
C LEU A 282 -15.77 -11.02 23.34
N THR A 283 -14.60 -11.38 22.82
CA THR A 283 -13.34 -10.65 23.02
C THR A 283 -12.95 -9.90 21.75
N ARG A 284 -11.93 -9.03 21.85
CA ARG A 284 -11.33 -8.35 20.68
C ARG A 284 -10.86 -9.30 19.57
N ASP A 285 -10.66 -10.59 19.84
CA ASP A 285 -10.34 -11.60 18.82
C ASP A 285 -11.46 -11.79 17.77
N TYR A 286 -12.67 -11.30 18.05
CA TYR A 286 -13.78 -11.28 17.11
C TYR A 286 -13.85 -9.98 16.28
N PHE A 287 -12.96 -9.02 16.49
CA PHE A 287 -12.94 -7.81 15.68
C PHE A 287 -12.42 -8.11 14.27
N THR A 288 -12.97 -7.37 13.30
CA THR A 288 -12.42 -7.25 11.96
C THR A 288 -11.02 -6.61 12.02
N TYR A 289 -10.24 -6.71 10.94
CA TYR A 289 -8.84 -6.31 10.90
C TYR A 289 -8.60 -4.86 11.36
N LEU A 290 -9.39 -3.91 10.83
CA LEU A 290 -9.30 -2.50 11.23
C LEU A 290 -9.98 -2.21 12.58
N GLY A 291 -10.80 -3.15 13.07
CA GLY A 291 -11.64 -3.02 14.24
C GLY A 291 -12.98 -2.33 13.96
N PRO A 292 -13.79 -2.11 15.00
CA PRO A 292 -15.00 -1.30 14.92
C PRO A 292 -14.69 0.11 14.41
N THR A 293 -15.58 0.65 13.59
CA THR A 293 -15.51 2.06 13.16
C THR A 293 -15.69 3.00 14.35
N TRP A 294 -14.92 4.07 14.38
CA TRP A 294 -14.90 5.03 15.49
C TRP A 294 -14.62 6.44 14.96
N ASP A 295 -14.94 7.44 15.77
CA ASP A 295 -14.56 8.83 15.55
C ASP A 295 -14.55 9.62 16.87
N ILE A 296 -14.29 10.92 16.82
CA ILE A 296 -14.39 11.84 17.96
C ILE A 296 -15.35 12.99 17.63
N PHE A 297 -16.46 13.09 18.37
CA PHE A 297 -17.40 14.20 18.27
C PHE A 297 -17.45 14.97 19.58
N ASP A 298 -17.26 16.30 19.53
CA ASP A 298 -17.22 17.17 20.71
C ASP A 298 -16.23 16.71 21.79
N GLY A 299 -15.10 16.10 21.37
CA GLY A 299 -14.07 15.55 22.26
C GLY A 299 -14.39 14.17 22.85
N GLU A 300 -15.54 13.58 22.54
CA GLU A 300 -15.97 12.26 23.01
C GLU A 300 -15.76 11.21 21.91
N TYR A 301 -15.21 10.04 22.24
CA TYR A 301 -15.20 8.93 21.30
C TYR A 301 -16.64 8.53 20.95
N VAL A 302 -16.88 8.31 19.66
CA VAL A 302 -18.09 7.67 19.15
C VAL A 302 -17.73 6.37 18.45
N ILE A 303 -18.62 5.39 18.51
CA ILE A 303 -18.47 4.11 17.83
C ILE A 303 -19.60 3.91 16.83
N GLY A 304 -19.27 3.45 15.63
CA GLY A 304 -20.25 3.17 14.60
C GLY A 304 -21.11 1.97 14.98
N ARG A 305 -22.32 1.90 14.44
CA ARG A 305 -23.24 0.79 14.74
C ARG A 305 -22.62 -0.55 14.36
N THR A 306 -22.38 -1.41 15.34
CA THR A 306 -21.82 -2.75 15.14
C THR A 306 -22.88 -3.85 15.15
N TYR A 307 -22.51 -5.02 14.62
CA TYR A 307 -23.29 -6.25 14.67
C TYR A 307 -22.39 -7.48 14.59
N LEU A 308 -22.94 -8.65 14.94
CA LEU A 308 -22.29 -9.92 14.69
C LEU A 308 -22.58 -10.37 13.23
N ALA A 309 -21.58 -10.29 12.36
CA ALA A 309 -21.65 -10.77 10.98
C ALA A 309 -21.25 -12.25 10.92
N THR A 310 -22.07 -13.09 10.30
CA THR A 310 -21.85 -14.55 10.19
C THR A 310 -21.91 -15.08 8.75
N ASN A 311 -22.14 -14.19 7.79
CA ASN A 311 -22.27 -14.50 6.37
C ASN A 311 -20.93 -14.92 5.73
N GLN A 312 -19.81 -14.28 6.10
CA GLN A 312 -18.47 -14.62 5.61
C GLN A 312 -17.72 -15.54 6.57
N GLN A 313 -17.93 -15.34 7.87
CA GLN A 313 -17.18 -15.99 8.94
C GLN A 313 -18.13 -16.77 9.84
N LYS A 314 -18.08 -18.11 9.78
CA LYS A 314 -19.04 -18.99 10.49
C LYS A 314 -19.05 -18.78 12.00
N ARG A 315 -17.88 -18.54 12.59
CA ARG A 315 -17.71 -18.22 14.01
C ARG A 315 -18.35 -16.87 14.40
N GLY A 316 -18.55 -15.99 13.42
CA GLY A 316 -18.99 -14.63 13.61
C GLY A 316 -17.82 -13.66 13.81
N VAL A 317 -18.00 -12.42 13.35
CA VAL A 317 -17.11 -11.29 13.65
C VAL A 317 -17.94 -10.07 14.04
N ILE A 318 -17.39 -9.19 14.88
CA ILE A 318 -17.96 -7.89 15.21
C ILE A 318 -17.60 -6.94 14.07
N ALA A 319 -18.57 -6.73 13.18
CA ALA A 319 -18.45 -5.87 12.02
C ALA A 319 -19.23 -4.56 12.23
N SER A 320 -18.95 -3.56 11.38
CA SER A 320 -19.63 -2.26 11.39
C SER A 320 -20.62 -2.15 10.24
N PHE A 321 -21.81 -1.61 10.51
CA PHE A 321 -22.70 -1.13 9.45
C PHE A 321 -22.11 0.13 8.80
N GLY A 322 -22.73 0.55 7.69
CA GLY A 322 -22.39 1.79 6.99
C GLY A 322 -21.68 1.55 5.66
N GLY A 323 -21.47 0.28 5.29
CA GLY A 323 -20.89 -0.10 4.03
C GLY A 323 -21.78 0.30 2.85
N ASN A 324 -22.86 -0.43 2.59
CA ASN A 324 -23.71 -0.15 1.43
C ASN A 324 -24.36 1.25 1.51
N ARG A 325 -24.85 1.62 2.70
CA ARG A 325 -25.68 2.82 2.87
C ARG A 325 -24.90 4.10 3.09
N ASN A 326 -23.63 4.05 3.47
CA ASN A 326 -22.90 5.24 3.90
C ASN A 326 -21.46 5.28 3.37
N SER A 327 -21.10 4.46 2.38
CA SER A 327 -19.76 4.53 1.79
C SER A 327 -19.75 4.77 0.29
N VAL A 328 -18.61 5.27 -0.18
CA VAL A 328 -18.19 5.19 -1.59
C VAL A 328 -17.33 3.93 -1.71
N GLY A 329 -17.79 2.94 -2.47
CA GLY A 329 -17.06 1.72 -2.76
C GLY A 329 -16.10 1.89 -3.94
N ILE A 330 -14.88 1.37 -3.80
CA ILE A 330 -13.84 1.35 -4.84
C ILE A 330 -13.39 -0.09 -5.05
N GLU A 331 -13.39 -0.54 -6.30
CA GLU A 331 -12.90 -1.86 -6.71
C GLU A 331 -11.54 -1.76 -7.42
N MET A 332 -10.53 -2.44 -6.88
CA MET A 332 -9.18 -2.48 -7.46
C MET A 332 -9.02 -3.66 -8.43
N SER A 333 -8.64 -3.37 -9.67
CA SER A 333 -8.31 -4.40 -10.66
C SER A 333 -7.00 -5.11 -10.28
N ILE A 334 -7.00 -6.45 -10.31
CA ILE A 334 -5.84 -7.29 -9.95
C ILE A 334 -5.39 -8.22 -11.09
N ASN A 335 -5.76 -7.89 -12.32
CA ASN A 335 -5.48 -8.70 -13.49
C ASN A 335 -3.97 -8.88 -13.71
N VAL A 336 -3.58 -10.11 -14.10
CA VAL A 336 -2.15 -10.51 -14.19
C VAL A 336 -1.38 -9.82 -15.32
N ASP A 337 -2.08 -9.27 -16.31
CA ASP A 337 -1.51 -8.51 -17.40
C ASP A 337 -1.40 -7.00 -17.10
N GLY A 338 -1.78 -6.57 -15.88
CA GLY A 338 -1.64 -5.18 -15.42
C GLY A 338 -0.58 -4.98 -14.32
N ASP A 339 -0.32 -3.72 -13.98
CA ASP A 339 0.54 -3.34 -12.84
C ASP A 339 -0.29 -3.03 -11.58
N ILE A 340 -0.39 -4.01 -10.69
CA ILE A 340 -1.10 -3.85 -9.42
C ILE A 340 -0.56 -2.73 -8.53
N VAL A 341 0.75 -2.40 -8.59
CA VAL A 341 1.30 -1.30 -7.78
C VAL A 341 0.80 0.05 -8.29
N ASP A 342 0.70 0.22 -9.61
CA ASP A 342 0.08 1.40 -10.21
C ASP A 342 -1.40 1.49 -9.82
N THR A 343 -2.17 0.39 -9.94
CA THR A 343 -3.57 0.35 -9.48
C THR A 343 -3.71 0.79 -8.03
N VAL A 344 -2.84 0.31 -7.13
CA VAL A 344 -2.86 0.65 -5.69
C VAL A 344 -2.57 2.14 -5.49
N GLN A 345 -1.51 2.69 -6.09
CA GLN A 345 -1.19 4.12 -5.93
C GLN A 345 -2.26 5.03 -6.55
N ARG A 346 -2.83 4.64 -7.68
CA ARG A 346 -3.94 5.37 -8.32
C ARG A 346 -5.22 5.32 -7.48
N THR A 347 -5.45 4.19 -6.82
CA THR A 347 -6.52 4.06 -5.83
C THR A 347 -6.27 4.98 -4.64
N ALA A 348 -5.04 5.07 -4.14
CA ALA A 348 -4.68 5.98 -3.05
C ALA A 348 -4.96 7.45 -3.42
N LYS A 349 -4.61 7.87 -4.64
CA LYS A 349 -4.92 9.21 -5.17
C LYS A 349 -6.44 9.47 -5.26
N LEU A 350 -7.22 8.49 -5.72
CA LEU A 350 -8.69 8.56 -5.70
C LEU A 350 -9.26 8.66 -4.28
N VAL A 351 -8.72 7.89 -3.34
CA VAL A 351 -9.14 7.92 -1.93
C VAL A 351 -8.85 9.29 -1.32
N ALA A 352 -7.66 9.86 -1.53
CA ALA A 352 -7.31 11.21 -1.09
C ALA A 352 -8.32 12.25 -1.61
N TYR A 353 -8.63 12.21 -2.90
CA TYR A 353 -9.66 13.06 -3.51
C TYR A 353 -11.04 12.91 -2.84
N LEU A 354 -11.46 11.68 -2.56
CA LEU A 354 -12.78 11.41 -1.95
C LEU A 354 -12.83 11.80 -0.47
N LEU A 355 -11.74 11.61 0.29
CA LEU A 355 -11.65 12.04 1.68
C LEU A 355 -11.83 13.55 1.79
N GLU A 356 -11.14 14.32 0.93
CA GLU A 356 -11.27 15.78 0.88
C GLU A 356 -12.65 16.23 0.41
N LYS A 357 -13.18 15.60 -0.64
CA LYS A 357 -14.52 15.92 -1.17
C LYS A 357 -15.63 15.78 -0.12
N TYR A 358 -15.49 14.83 0.80
CA TYR A 358 -16.49 14.52 1.82
C TYR A 358 -16.13 14.99 3.23
N ASP A 359 -15.02 15.73 3.40
CA ASP A 359 -14.52 16.20 4.70
C ASP A 359 -14.39 15.04 5.71
N LEU A 360 -13.71 13.97 5.29
CA LEU A 360 -13.50 12.77 6.08
C LEU A 360 -12.04 12.63 6.54
N PRO A 361 -11.79 12.28 7.82
CA PRO A 361 -10.44 11.96 8.27
C PRO A 361 -9.98 10.59 7.73
N ASN A 362 -8.65 10.33 7.73
CA ASN A 362 -8.05 9.12 7.15
C ASN A 362 -8.62 7.81 7.74
N HIS A 363 -9.00 7.79 9.01
CA HIS A 363 -9.58 6.59 9.65
C HIS A 363 -10.99 6.22 9.14
N ARG A 364 -11.59 7.02 8.24
CA ARG A 364 -12.81 6.68 7.52
C ARG A 364 -12.58 5.84 6.25
N VAL A 365 -11.32 5.56 5.91
CA VAL A 365 -10.98 4.53 4.93
C VAL A 365 -11.13 3.16 5.59
N ILE A 366 -12.08 2.38 5.10
CA ILE A 366 -12.36 1.02 5.59
C ILE A 366 -12.25 0.02 4.44
N SER A 367 -12.35 -1.26 4.76
CA SER A 367 -12.41 -2.33 3.76
C SER A 367 -13.69 -3.14 3.90
N HIS A 368 -14.00 -3.98 2.91
CA HIS A 368 -15.09 -4.95 3.01
C HIS A 368 -14.97 -5.81 4.28
N ASN A 369 -13.74 -6.16 4.70
CA ASN A 369 -13.53 -6.85 5.98
C ASN A 369 -14.19 -6.16 7.16
N THR A 370 -14.18 -4.83 7.21
CA THR A 370 -14.77 -4.04 8.31
C THR A 370 -16.29 -4.21 8.38
N THR A 371 -16.95 -4.49 7.26
CA THR A 371 -18.42 -4.47 7.15
C THR A 371 -19.06 -5.84 7.28
N ASP A 372 -18.36 -6.92 6.95
CA ASP A 372 -18.90 -8.28 7.12
C ASP A 372 -17.86 -9.39 7.41
N GLY A 373 -16.58 -9.03 7.54
CA GLY A 373 -15.50 -9.99 7.79
C GLY A 373 -14.97 -10.73 6.56
N LYS A 374 -15.36 -10.35 5.34
CA LYS A 374 -14.72 -10.87 4.11
C LYS A 374 -13.24 -10.51 4.12
N GLY A 375 -12.34 -11.40 3.67
CA GLY A 375 -10.89 -11.14 3.62
C GLY A 375 -10.43 -10.09 2.58
N ASP A 376 -11.33 -9.19 2.17
CA ASP A 376 -11.26 -8.29 1.02
C ASP A 376 -11.01 -6.84 1.48
N PRO A 377 -10.10 -6.09 0.83
CA PRO A 377 -9.22 -6.49 -0.28
C PRO A 377 -8.12 -7.43 0.19
N TYR A 378 -8.01 -8.59 -0.48
CA TYR A 378 -6.98 -9.58 -0.21
C TYR A 378 -5.59 -8.98 -0.37
N THR A 379 -5.41 -8.15 -1.40
CA THR A 379 -4.14 -7.53 -1.76
C THR A 379 -3.56 -6.70 -0.62
N LEU A 380 -4.39 -5.91 0.09
CA LEU A 380 -3.90 -5.04 1.18
C LEU A 380 -3.80 -5.77 2.52
N HIS A 381 -4.68 -6.75 2.77
CA HIS A 381 -4.75 -7.45 4.06
C HIS A 381 -3.87 -8.69 4.18
N ASN A 382 -3.33 -9.19 3.06
CA ASN A 382 -2.56 -10.44 3.04
C ASN A 382 -1.16 -10.30 2.43
N THR A 383 -0.79 -9.10 2.03
CA THR A 383 0.58 -8.77 1.63
C THR A 383 1.32 -8.21 2.84
N VAL A 384 2.45 -8.83 3.20
CA VAL A 384 3.37 -8.29 4.20
C VAL A 384 4.39 -7.39 3.52
N TYR A 385 4.60 -6.20 4.04
CA TYR A 385 5.58 -5.23 3.57
C TYR A 385 6.35 -4.67 4.78
N LYS A 386 7.68 -4.82 4.77
CA LYS A 386 8.59 -4.34 5.85
C LYS A 386 8.13 -4.66 7.29
N GLY A 387 7.52 -5.83 7.48
CA GLY A 387 7.05 -6.30 8.80
C GLY A 387 5.63 -5.90 9.19
N THR A 388 4.95 -5.08 8.39
CA THR A 388 3.54 -4.70 8.56
C THR A 388 2.69 -5.21 7.40
N TRP A 389 1.37 -4.98 7.45
CA TRP A 389 0.47 -5.30 6.34
C TRP A 389 0.47 -4.18 5.31
N TYR A 390 0.25 -4.53 4.06
CA TYR A 390 0.33 -3.57 2.96
C TYR A 390 -0.76 -2.48 3.01
N PHE A 391 -1.83 -2.67 3.77
CA PHE A 391 -2.79 -1.60 4.08
C PHE A 391 -2.13 -0.36 4.69
N ASP A 392 -1.13 -0.53 5.56
CA ASP A 392 -0.45 0.60 6.20
C ASP A 392 0.35 1.39 5.14
N ARG A 393 1.07 0.68 4.27
CA ARG A 393 1.77 1.27 3.11
C ARG A 393 0.80 1.94 2.13
N PHE A 394 -0.38 1.36 1.93
CA PHE A 394 -1.44 1.99 1.14
C PHE A 394 -1.88 3.34 1.74
N MET A 395 -2.03 3.43 3.07
CA MET A 395 -2.40 4.68 3.72
C MET A 395 -1.29 5.74 3.64
N GLU A 396 -0.01 5.35 3.65
CA GLU A 396 1.10 6.28 3.36
C GLU A 396 0.97 6.90 1.95
N HIS A 397 0.57 6.10 0.95
CA HIS A 397 0.23 6.63 -0.38
C HIS A 397 -0.95 7.60 -0.35
N VAL A 398 -2.00 7.31 0.44
CA VAL A 398 -3.16 8.20 0.59
C VAL A 398 -2.75 9.52 1.23
N GLU A 399 -1.91 9.48 2.25
CA GLU A 399 -1.49 10.63 3.04
C GLU A 399 -0.68 11.64 2.21
N ILE A 400 0.31 11.18 1.46
CA ILE A 400 1.09 12.09 0.61
C ILE A 400 0.22 12.69 -0.51
N GLU A 401 -0.66 11.90 -1.13
CA GLU A 401 -1.58 12.38 -2.17
C GLU A 401 -2.56 13.43 -1.60
N ARG A 402 -3.07 13.20 -0.39
CA ARG A 402 -3.99 14.10 0.31
C ARG A 402 -3.31 15.40 0.69
N GLU A 403 -2.11 15.33 1.27
CA GLU A 403 -1.33 16.51 1.65
C GLU A 403 -1.03 17.40 0.43
N ILE A 404 -0.63 16.79 -0.69
CA ILE A 404 -0.40 17.50 -1.96
C ILE A 404 -1.69 18.10 -2.50
N LEU A 405 -2.80 17.35 -2.49
CA LEU A 405 -4.09 17.83 -2.95
C LEU A 405 -4.57 19.07 -2.17
N VAL A 406 -4.47 19.05 -0.84
CA VAL A 406 -4.96 20.13 0.02
C VAL A 406 -4.08 21.37 -0.08
N ASN A 407 -2.76 21.18 0.04
CA ASN A 407 -1.84 22.28 0.24
C ASN A 407 -1.11 22.72 -1.04
N TYR A 408 -1.20 21.95 -2.13
CA TYR A 408 -0.43 22.15 -3.36
C TYR A 408 -1.18 21.80 -4.66
N SER A 409 -2.52 21.92 -4.69
CA SER A 409 -3.34 21.57 -5.88
C SER A 409 -3.05 22.37 -7.16
N ASP A 410 -2.38 23.51 -7.05
CA ASP A 410 -1.91 24.37 -8.15
C ASP A 410 -0.48 24.02 -8.62
N ALA A 411 0.20 23.11 -7.93
CA ALA A 411 1.54 22.70 -8.30
C ALA A 411 1.53 21.80 -9.54
N LYS A 412 2.50 22.03 -10.42
CA LYS A 412 2.85 21.06 -11.47
C LYS A 412 4.05 20.25 -11.01
N ILE A 413 3.87 18.93 -10.93
CA ILE A 413 4.88 17.99 -10.44
C ILE A 413 5.22 17.03 -11.58
N THR A 414 6.50 16.90 -11.92
CA THR A 414 6.95 15.99 -12.97
C THR A 414 8.18 15.21 -12.53
N LEU A 415 8.31 13.97 -13.02
CA LEU A 415 9.47 13.13 -12.82
C LEU A 415 10.16 12.83 -14.17
N THR A 416 11.49 12.89 -14.19
CA THR A 416 12.33 12.41 -15.28
C THR A 416 13.40 11.48 -14.74
N SER A 417 13.69 10.37 -15.41
CA SER A 417 14.80 9.47 -15.05
C SER A 417 15.80 9.35 -16.20
N ASP A 418 17.06 9.09 -15.86
CA ASP A 418 18.10 8.74 -16.81
C ASP A 418 18.09 7.25 -17.21
N SER A 419 17.26 6.44 -16.52
CA SER A 419 17.11 5.01 -16.74
C SER A 419 15.75 4.69 -17.34
N ASP A 420 15.71 3.73 -18.27
CA ASP A 420 14.48 3.18 -18.81
C ASP A 420 13.74 2.23 -17.84
N LEU A 421 14.35 1.95 -16.67
CA LEU A 421 13.72 1.18 -15.59
C LEU A 421 12.65 1.98 -14.86
N VAL A 422 12.69 3.32 -14.89
CA VAL A 422 11.73 4.17 -14.17
C VAL A 422 10.82 4.85 -15.20
N SER A 423 9.51 4.62 -15.09
CA SER A 423 8.52 5.31 -15.92
C SER A 423 8.38 6.78 -15.52
N SER A 424 7.68 7.58 -16.34
CA SER A 424 7.30 8.95 -15.97
C SER A 424 6.37 9.03 -14.75
N THR A 425 5.72 7.93 -14.37
CA THR A 425 4.87 7.83 -13.18
C THR A 425 5.66 7.45 -11.91
N GLY A 426 6.97 7.19 -12.04
CA GLY A 426 7.83 6.70 -10.96
C GLY A 426 7.76 5.19 -10.74
N ARG A 427 7.02 4.45 -11.58
CA ARG A 427 6.96 2.97 -11.52
C ARG A 427 8.26 2.35 -12.02
N ILE A 428 8.68 1.26 -11.38
CA ILE A 428 9.71 0.37 -11.93
C ILE A 428 9.06 -0.51 -13.00
N THR A 429 9.54 -0.44 -14.24
CA THR A 429 8.86 -1.02 -15.41
C THR A 429 9.17 -2.49 -15.66
N ARG A 430 10.28 -2.99 -15.10
CA ARG A 430 10.70 -4.40 -15.22
C ARG A 430 11.70 -4.75 -14.12
N PHE A 431 11.86 -6.05 -13.86
CA PHE A 431 12.90 -6.54 -12.97
C PHE A 431 14.26 -6.47 -13.66
N PRO A 432 15.27 -5.79 -13.09
CA PRO A 432 16.61 -5.82 -13.64
C PRO A 432 17.30 -7.16 -13.32
N ASP A 433 18.16 -7.63 -14.23
CA ASP A 433 18.91 -8.88 -14.07
C ASP A 433 19.89 -8.86 -12.89
N VAL A 434 20.38 -7.68 -12.54
CA VAL A 434 21.33 -7.40 -11.46
C VAL A 434 20.90 -6.14 -10.73
N THR A 435 21.29 -5.97 -9.47
CA THR A 435 21.01 -4.75 -8.71
C THR A 435 21.56 -3.54 -9.46
N THR A 436 20.67 -2.57 -9.70
CA THR A 436 20.91 -1.45 -10.60
C THR A 436 20.58 -0.15 -9.90
N GLU A 437 21.47 0.83 -10.01
CA GLU A 437 21.17 2.20 -9.62
C GLU A 437 20.30 2.90 -10.67
N VAL A 438 19.34 3.70 -10.22
CA VAL A 438 18.59 4.62 -11.07
C VAL A 438 18.60 6.02 -10.45
N LYS A 439 18.94 7.03 -11.25
CA LYS A 439 18.81 8.42 -10.85
C LYS A 439 17.57 9.02 -11.49
N TYR A 440 16.87 9.84 -10.74
CA TYR A 440 15.72 10.58 -11.25
C TYR A 440 15.63 11.96 -10.62
N THR A 441 14.98 12.87 -11.34
CA THR A 441 14.79 14.25 -10.96
C THR A 441 13.31 14.51 -10.81
N ILE A 442 12.91 15.02 -9.64
CA ILE A 442 11.57 15.58 -9.42
C ILE A 442 11.66 17.08 -9.68
N THR A 443 10.72 17.61 -10.46
CA THR A 443 10.57 19.06 -10.68
C THR A 443 9.21 19.52 -10.22
N VAL A 444 9.19 20.60 -9.44
CA VAL A 444 8.00 21.27 -8.93
C VAL A 444 7.95 22.68 -9.48
N GLU A 445 6.80 23.07 -10.03
CA GLU A 445 6.49 24.43 -10.45
C GLU A 445 5.24 24.94 -9.73
N ILE A 446 5.35 26.08 -9.04
CA ILE A 446 4.25 26.80 -8.36
C ILE A 446 4.41 28.29 -8.66
N ASP A 447 3.34 28.95 -9.09
CA ASP A 447 3.32 30.40 -9.37
C ASP A 447 4.49 30.90 -10.26
N GLY A 448 4.92 30.07 -11.21
CA GLY A 448 6.04 30.36 -12.12
C GLY A 448 7.44 30.22 -11.51
N VAL A 449 7.56 29.77 -10.26
CA VAL A 449 8.81 29.36 -9.64
C VAL A 449 8.98 27.86 -9.85
N SER A 450 10.04 27.46 -10.56
CA SER A 450 10.39 26.07 -10.82
C SER A 450 11.67 25.69 -10.09
N LYS A 451 11.64 24.56 -9.36
CA LYS A 451 12.81 23.96 -8.72
C LYS A 451 12.79 22.44 -8.87
N SER A 452 13.96 21.84 -8.71
CA SER A 452 14.14 20.40 -8.88
C SER A 452 15.03 19.82 -7.79
N ILE A 453 14.87 18.53 -7.55
CA ILE A 453 15.69 17.73 -6.64
C ILE A 453 16.09 16.44 -7.36
N ASP A 454 17.37 16.08 -7.28
CA ASP A 454 17.89 14.82 -7.80
C ASP A 454 17.91 13.78 -6.68
N LEU A 455 17.46 12.58 -7.00
CA LEU A 455 17.34 11.45 -6.07
C LEU A 455 17.84 10.17 -6.73
N VAL A 456 18.29 9.22 -5.92
CA VAL A 456 18.92 7.97 -6.37
C VAL A 456 18.26 6.79 -5.66
N SER A 457 17.67 5.88 -6.44
CA SER A 457 17.16 4.61 -5.93
C SER A 457 18.07 3.48 -6.36
N VAL A 458 18.29 2.52 -5.46
CA VAL A 458 18.75 1.18 -5.82
C VAL A 458 17.53 0.33 -6.16
N VAL A 459 17.52 -0.26 -7.35
CA VAL A 459 16.54 -1.27 -7.77
C VAL A 459 17.20 -2.63 -7.65
N PRO A 460 16.84 -3.45 -6.64
CA PRO A 460 17.43 -4.76 -6.46
C PRO A 460 17.22 -5.63 -7.70
N GLY A 461 18.20 -6.49 -8.02
CA GLY A 461 18.19 -7.40 -9.15
C GLY A 461 17.51 -8.73 -8.86
N MET A 462 17.01 -9.42 -9.89
CA MET A 462 16.16 -10.62 -9.74
C MET A 462 16.70 -11.70 -8.81
N SER A 463 18.02 -11.78 -8.64
CA SER A 463 18.67 -12.79 -7.80
C SER A 463 18.63 -12.47 -6.32
N THR A 464 18.33 -11.21 -5.95
CA THR A 464 18.51 -10.74 -4.58
C THR A 464 17.28 -10.86 -3.69
N TRP A 465 16.14 -11.27 -4.26
CA TRP A 465 14.95 -11.65 -3.52
C TRP A 465 14.35 -12.92 -4.10
N ASN A 466 13.58 -13.64 -3.29
CA ASN A 466 12.89 -14.84 -3.76
C ASN A 466 11.64 -14.45 -4.55
N GLN A 467 11.64 -14.75 -5.85
CA GLN A 467 10.48 -14.56 -6.71
C GLN A 467 9.49 -15.73 -6.56
N TYR A 468 8.24 -15.42 -6.23
CA TYR A 468 7.16 -16.40 -6.23
C TYR A 468 6.04 -15.90 -7.13
N HIS A 469 6.18 -16.02 -8.44
CA HIS A 469 5.11 -15.71 -9.40
C HIS A 469 4.22 -16.94 -9.61
N GLY A 470 2.89 -16.76 -9.56
CA GLY A 470 1.93 -17.81 -9.90
C GLY A 470 1.05 -18.28 -8.73
N PHE A 471 0.40 -19.44 -8.92
CA PHE A 471 -0.41 -20.10 -7.88
C PHE A 471 0.44 -21.02 -7.01
N PHE A 472 0.30 -20.88 -5.70
CA PHE A 472 1.01 -21.69 -4.71
C PHE A 472 0.04 -22.31 -3.72
N THR A 473 0.40 -23.47 -3.17
CA THR A 473 -0.28 -23.99 -1.98
C THR A 473 0.10 -23.13 -0.78
N PRO A 474 -0.88 -22.53 -0.07
CA PRO A 474 -0.60 -21.73 1.11
C PRO A 474 0.12 -22.56 2.18
N THR A 475 1.21 -22.03 2.74
CA THR A 475 1.93 -22.66 3.85
C THR A 475 1.20 -22.48 5.19
N GLN A 476 0.30 -21.49 5.26
CA GLN A 476 -0.68 -21.31 6.32
C GLN A 476 -2.07 -21.34 5.70
N ALA A 477 -2.99 -22.07 6.33
CA ALA A 477 -4.32 -22.33 5.77
C ALA A 477 -5.28 -21.12 5.83
N TRP A 478 -4.82 -19.93 6.24
CA TRP A 478 -5.68 -18.79 6.48
C TRP A 478 -4.96 -17.46 6.27
N ALA A 479 -5.64 -16.56 5.57
CA ALA A 479 -5.41 -15.12 5.53
C ALA A 479 -5.70 -14.51 6.92
N LYS A 480 -4.97 -13.49 7.40
CA LYS A 480 -5.21 -12.90 8.74
C LYS A 480 -6.58 -12.23 8.85
N ALA A 481 -7.14 -11.76 7.74
CA ALA A 481 -8.49 -11.20 7.63
C ALA A 481 -9.58 -12.28 7.39
N ASP A 482 -9.21 -13.56 7.38
CA ASP A 482 -10.08 -14.68 7.09
C ASP A 482 -10.16 -15.63 8.30
N TYR A 483 -11.16 -15.38 9.15
CA TYR A 483 -11.35 -16.01 10.46
C TYR A 483 -12.14 -17.34 10.40
N ARG A 484 -12.11 -18.05 9.26
CA ARG A 484 -12.92 -19.25 9.00
C ARG A 484 -12.42 -20.44 9.83
N ASN A 485 -12.81 -20.49 11.11
CA ASN A 485 -12.89 -21.70 11.96
C ASN A 485 -14.09 -21.60 12.90
#